data_AF-K1RCL4-F1
#
_entry.id   AF-K1RCL4-F1
#
_cell.length_a   1.000
_cell.length_b   1.000
_cell.length_c   1.000
_cell.angle_alpha   90.00
_cell.angle_beta   90.00
_cell.angle_gamma   90.00
#
_symmetry.space_group_name_H-M   'P 1'
#
loop_
_entity.id
_entity.type
_entity.pdbx_description
1 polymer ?
#
loop_
_entity_poly.entity_id
_entity_poly.type
_entity_poly.pdbx_seq_one_letter_code
_entity_poly.pdbx_strand_id
1 'polypeptide(L)'
;EYTVGGKLMKILVACEESQAVTTEMRKLGHEAYSCDLQEPSGGHPEWHIHGDALDALMGGQIVTMDGIPHNVGAWDMLIAHPPCTYLSNAGACRLYPRKGELDMARYQKGLEAKAFFMRFYNADIPRIAVENPVSSKVYEMPPHTQEIQPYMFGHPYTKKTRLWIKGLPPLHPTDVVEPIAPYVPSGTGRKNRSTYDAAKRGEDAKERSKTFPGIAKAYGEQWAGKIE
;
A
#
# COMPACT_ATOMS: atom_id res chain seq x y z
N GLU A 1 12.30 0.37 -28.86
CA GLU A 1 13.14 -0.14 -27.76
C GLU A 1 13.88 1.04 -27.14
N TYR A 2 13.47 1.46 -25.95
CA TYR A 2 14.17 2.42 -25.12
C TYR A 2 14.12 1.87 -23.69
N THR A 3 14.97 0.90 -23.39
CA THR A 3 15.29 0.58 -22.01
C THR A 3 16.22 1.68 -21.51
N VAL A 4 15.64 2.66 -20.82
CA VAL A 4 16.40 3.54 -19.92
C VAL A 4 16.66 2.70 -18.68
N GLY A 5 17.84 2.11 -18.53
CA GLY A 5 18.18 1.42 -17.30
C GLY A 5 18.33 2.41 -16.15
N GLY A 6 17.80 2.00 -15.00
CA GLY A 6 17.76 2.83 -13.81
C GLY A 6 19.08 2.78 -13.05
N LYS A 7 19.48 3.89 -12.45
CA LYS A 7 20.48 3.89 -11.37
C LYS A 7 19.97 3.03 -10.21
N LEU A 8 20.86 2.34 -9.49
CA LEU A 8 20.53 1.72 -8.19
C LEU A 8 19.80 2.74 -7.30
N MET A 9 18.68 2.32 -6.73
CA MET A 9 17.84 3.15 -5.86
C MET A 9 17.73 2.50 -4.50
N LYS A 10 17.60 3.36 -3.49
CA LYS A 10 17.25 3.00 -2.13
C LYS A 10 15.77 3.27 -1.91
N ILE A 11 15.01 2.21 -1.65
CA ILE A 11 13.55 2.24 -1.66
C ILE A 11 13.01 1.77 -0.31
N LEU A 12 12.17 2.60 0.32
CA LEU A 12 11.40 2.20 1.48
C LEU A 12 9.98 1.78 1.04
N VAL A 13 9.59 0.57 1.39
CA VAL A 13 8.20 0.12 1.32
C VAL A 13 7.60 0.10 2.72
N ALA A 14 6.99 1.22 3.10
CA ALA A 14 6.48 1.46 4.44
C ALA A 14 5.10 0.82 4.68
N CYS A 15 4.89 0.29 5.88
CA CYS A 15 3.69 -0.44 6.29
C CYS A 15 3.42 -1.69 5.42
N GLU A 16 4.49 -2.38 5.00
CA GLU A 16 4.40 -3.60 4.19
C GLU A 16 4.91 -4.81 4.96
N GLU A 17 3.99 -5.63 5.47
CA GLU A 17 4.34 -6.93 6.03
C GLU A 17 4.60 -7.98 4.93
N SER A 18 3.85 -7.96 3.83
CA SER A 18 3.86 -9.06 2.85
C SER A 18 5.10 -9.16 1.96
N GLN A 19 5.90 -8.09 1.92
CA GLN A 19 7.06 -7.90 1.02
C GLN A 19 6.73 -8.06 -0.48
N ALA A 20 5.47 -7.97 -0.89
CA ALA A 20 5.06 -8.17 -2.28
C ALA A 20 5.73 -7.14 -3.22
N VAL A 21 5.70 -5.86 -2.86
CA VAL A 21 6.34 -4.78 -3.61
C VAL A 21 7.86 -4.83 -3.41
N THR A 22 8.32 -5.00 -2.16
CA THR A 22 9.76 -5.08 -1.85
C THR A 22 10.46 -6.17 -2.66
N THR A 23 9.83 -7.34 -2.82
CA THR A 23 10.35 -8.46 -3.61
C THR A 23 10.50 -8.08 -5.08
N GLU A 24 9.53 -7.40 -5.67
CA GLU A 24 9.62 -6.97 -7.08
C GLU A 24 10.72 -5.92 -7.28
N MET A 25 10.93 -5.01 -6.32
CA MET A 25 12.05 -4.07 -6.35
C MET A 25 13.40 -4.77 -6.25
N ARG A 26 13.54 -5.76 -5.35
CA ARG A 26 14.75 -6.57 -5.18
C ARG A 26 15.07 -7.40 -6.41
N LYS A 27 14.07 -8.00 -7.06
CA LYS A 27 14.23 -8.74 -8.33
C LYS A 27 14.82 -7.88 -9.45
N LEU A 28 14.52 -6.58 -9.44
CA LEU A 28 15.03 -5.61 -10.41
C LEU A 28 16.43 -5.07 -10.06
N GLY A 29 16.97 -5.47 -8.90
CA GLY A 29 18.32 -5.16 -8.42
C GLY A 29 18.38 -4.04 -7.38
N HIS A 30 17.26 -3.39 -7.06
CA HIS A 30 17.26 -2.23 -6.17
C HIS A 30 17.47 -2.58 -4.70
N GLU A 31 18.01 -1.63 -3.94
CA GLU A 31 18.18 -1.74 -2.49
C GLU A 31 16.86 -1.34 -1.83
N ALA A 32 15.94 -2.31 -1.69
CA ALA A 32 14.61 -2.08 -1.16
C ALA A 32 14.39 -2.75 0.21
N TYR A 33 13.70 -2.06 1.11
CA TYR A 33 13.37 -2.58 2.43
C TYR A 33 11.88 -2.43 2.70
N SER A 34 11.24 -3.50 3.17
CA SER A 34 9.90 -3.40 3.74
C SER A 34 10.00 -2.99 5.20
N CYS A 35 8.98 -2.31 5.71
CA CYS A 35 8.88 -1.95 7.12
C CYS A 35 7.46 -2.14 7.63
N ASP A 36 7.29 -2.88 8.73
CA ASP A 36 6.00 -3.05 9.40
C ASP A 36 6.21 -3.35 10.89
N LEU A 37 5.14 -3.24 11.68
CA LEU A 37 5.15 -3.65 13.09
C LEU A 37 5.01 -5.18 13.24
N GLN A 38 4.66 -5.88 12.17
CA GLN A 38 4.55 -7.33 12.10
C GLN A 38 5.77 -7.94 11.40
N GLU A 39 6.15 -9.15 11.80
CA GLU A 39 7.14 -9.95 11.07
C GLU A 39 6.66 -10.26 9.65
N PRO A 40 7.57 -10.33 8.66
CA PRO A 40 7.20 -10.43 7.27
C PRO A 40 6.80 -11.85 6.86
N SER A 41 5.69 -11.96 6.13
CA SER A 41 5.25 -13.22 5.49
C SER A 41 5.94 -13.49 4.15
N GLY A 42 6.72 -12.54 3.63
CA GLY A 42 7.47 -12.67 2.38
C GLY A 42 8.74 -13.53 2.46
N GLY A 43 9.16 -13.94 3.67
CA GLY A 43 10.28 -14.86 3.86
C GLY A 43 11.68 -14.24 3.80
N HIS A 44 11.78 -12.91 3.73
CA HIS A 44 13.05 -12.19 3.62
C HIS A 44 13.29 -11.25 4.82
N PRO A 45 13.62 -11.78 6.02
CA PRO A 45 13.95 -10.96 7.19
C PRO A 45 15.12 -9.99 6.94
N GLU A 46 16.05 -10.34 6.05
CA GLU A 46 17.18 -9.52 5.62
C GLU A 46 16.78 -8.28 4.82
N TRP A 47 15.51 -8.16 4.41
CA TRP A 47 14.95 -6.97 3.76
C TRP A 47 13.89 -6.27 4.61
N HIS A 48 13.67 -6.72 5.85
CA HIS A 48 12.58 -6.22 6.68
C HIS A 48 13.07 -5.43 7.88
N ILE A 49 12.58 -4.21 8.01
CA ILE A 49 12.74 -3.35 9.18
C ILE A 49 11.52 -3.58 10.07
N HIS A 50 11.69 -4.34 11.15
CA HIS A 50 10.60 -4.59 12.10
C HIS A 50 10.49 -3.42 13.09
N GLY A 51 9.47 -2.57 12.93
CA GLY A 51 9.33 -1.36 13.74
C GLY A 51 8.37 -0.31 13.18
N ASP A 52 8.43 0.89 13.76
CA ASP A 52 7.63 2.03 13.30
C ASP A 52 8.15 2.54 11.95
N ALA A 53 7.27 2.56 10.95
CA ALA A 53 7.59 3.04 9.62
C ALA A 53 7.96 4.54 9.58
N LEU A 54 7.56 5.34 10.58
CA LEU A 54 7.99 6.74 10.70
C LEU A 54 9.45 6.87 11.11
N ASP A 55 10.00 5.92 11.86
CA ASP A 55 11.42 5.89 12.20
C ASP A 55 12.23 5.48 10.97
N ALA A 56 11.78 4.44 10.24
CA ALA A 56 12.40 4.03 8.99
C ALA A 56 12.38 5.14 7.92
N LEU A 57 11.33 5.97 7.90
CA LEU A 57 11.17 7.10 6.98
C LEU A 57 12.30 8.14 7.12
N MET A 58 12.92 8.25 8.30
CA MET A 58 14.02 9.20 8.55
C MET A 58 15.30 8.85 7.78
N GLY A 59 15.46 7.61 7.33
CA GLY A 59 16.66 7.14 6.63
C GLY A 59 17.87 7.03 7.57
N GLY A 60 19.06 7.32 7.05
CA GLY A 60 20.32 7.17 7.76
C GLY A 60 20.76 5.71 7.83
N GLN A 61 20.96 5.20 9.05
CA GLN A 61 21.27 3.79 9.28
C GLN A 61 20.03 3.06 9.76
N ILE A 62 19.68 1.96 9.10
CA ILE A 62 18.61 1.05 9.49
C ILE A 62 19.20 -0.29 9.92
N VAL A 63 18.41 -1.12 10.60
CA VAL A 63 18.76 -2.49 10.93
C VAL A 63 17.62 -3.39 10.49
N THR A 64 17.94 -4.45 9.75
CA THR A 64 16.96 -5.46 9.33
C THR A 64 16.84 -6.58 10.35
N MET A 65 15.83 -7.45 10.23
CA MET A 65 15.56 -8.51 11.20
C MET A 65 16.68 -9.56 11.30
N ASP A 66 17.54 -9.68 10.30
CA ASP A 66 18.78 -10.48 10.36
C ASP A 66 19.87 -9.86 11.25
N GLY A 67 19.62 -8.68 11.82
CA GLY A 67 20.54 -7.96 12.70
C GLY A 67 21.62 -7.16 11.96
N ILE A 68 21.58 -7.10 10.63
CA ILE A 68 22.60 -6.43 9.83
C ILE A 68 22.25 -4.93 9.71
N PRO A 69 23.18 -4.01 10.05
CA PRO A 69 22.99 -2.59 9.80
C PRO A 69 23.23 -2.23 8.33
N HIS A 70 22.37 -1.38 7.77
CA HIS A 70 22.50 -0.85 6.41
C HIS A 70 22.50 0.67 6.43
N ASN A 71 23.40 1.29 5.67
CA ASN A 71 23.44 2.75 5.54
C ASN A 71 22.69 3.19 4.29
N VAL A 72 21.42 3.56 4.47
CA VAL A 72 20.56 4.03 3.38
C VAL A 72 20.77 5.53 3.11
N GLY A 73 21.16 6.32 4.09
CA GLY A 73 21.32 7.77 3.93
C GLY A 73 19.96 8.45 3.69
N ALA A 74 19.64 8.77 2.45
CA ALA A 74 18.31 9.28 2.08
C ALA A 74 17.62 8.29 1.12
N TRP A 75 16.30 8.21 1.20
CA TRP A 75 15.50 7.37 0.32
C TRP A 75 15.33 8.05 -1.05
N ASP A 76 15.51 7.28 -2.12
CA ASP A 76 15.19 7.74 -3.49
C ASP A 76 13.70 7.61 -3.77
N MET A 77 13.04 6.63 -3.14
CA MET A 77 11.62 6.34 -3.33
C MET A 77 10.96 5.81 -2.06
N LEU A 78 9.71 6.26 -1.85
CA LEU A 78 8.80 5.75 -0.82
C LEU A 78 7.55 5.17 -1.48
N ILE A 79 7.22 3.94 -1.14
CA ILE A 79 5.90 3.35 -1.37
C ILE A 79 5.29 3.05 -0.01
N ALA A 80 4.16 3.65 0.34
CA ALA A 80 3.59 3.53 1.68
C ALA A 80 2.17 2.96 1.63
N HIS A 81 1.90 2.00 2.52
CA HIS A 81 0.59 1.34 2.69
C HIS A 81 -0.02 1.60 4.08
N PRO A 82 -0.16 2.87 4.51
CA PRO A 82 -0.55 3.18 5.89
C PRO A 82 -1.91 2.56 6.27
N PRO A 83 -2.07 2.10 7.52
CA PRO A 83 -3.31 1.47 7.97
C PRO A 83 -4.56 2.34 7.72
N CYS A 84 -5.58 1.73 7.11
CA CYS A 84 -6.77 2.44 6.63
C CYS A 84 -8.06 2.10 7.40
N THR A 85 -7.99 1.27 8.45
CA THR A 85 -9.15 0.72 9.16
C THR A 85 -10.17 1.78 9.63
N TYR A 86 -9.68 2.94 10.06
CA TYR A 86 -10.51 4.05 10.52
C TYR A 86 -10.80 5.10 9.43
N LEU A 87 -9.99 5.14 8.36
CA LEU A 87 -10.15 6.05 7.23
C LEU A 87 -11.13 5.55 6.17
N SER A 88 -11.13 4.24 5.91
CA SER A 88 -11.81 3.63 4.77
C SER A 88 -13.33 3.85 4.77
N ASN A 89 -13.89 4.17 3.60
CA ASN A 89 -15.33 4.29 3.37
C ASN A 89 -16.06 2.94 3.51
N ALA A 90 -15.36 1.80 3.36
CA ALA A 90 -15.94 0.49 3.67
C ALA A 90 -16.29 0.33 5.16
N GLY A 91 -15.68 1.16 6.02
CA GLY A 91 -15.98 1.27 7.45
C GLY A 91 -17.07 2.29 7.80
N ALA A 92 -17.69 2.98 6.82
CA ALA A 92 -18.60 4.10 7.06
C ALA A 92 -19.79 3.74 7.95
N CYS A 93 -20.35 2.53 7.86
CA CYS A 93 -21.43 2.09 8.74
C CYS A 93 -21.03 1.95 10.22
N ARG A 94 -19.73 1.83 10.50
CA ARG A 94 -19.19 1.85 11.88
C ARG A 94 -18.81 3.26 12.32
N LEU A 95 -18.53 4.15 11.37
CA LEU A 95 -18.30 5.58 11.62
C LEU A 95 -19.61 6.33 11.87
N TYR A 96 -20.68 5.90 11.21
CA TYR A 96 -22.05 6.37 11.42
C TYR A 96 -22.92 5.20 11.88
N PRO A 97 -22.85 4.78 13.16
CA PRO A 97 -23.64 3.65 13.67
C PRO A 97 -25.14 3.88 13.54
N ARG A 98 -25.59 5.14 13.52
CA ARG A 98 -26.95 5.54 13.14
C ARG A 98 -26.88 6.61 12.05
N LYS A 99 -27.94 6.71 11.25
CA LYS A 99 -27.99 7.62 10.10
C LYS A 99 -27.73 9.07 10.55
N GLY A 100 -26.62 9.65 10.09
CA GLY A 100 -26.23 11.02 10.41
C GLY A 100 -25.57 11.20 11.78
N GLU A 101 -25.54 10.18 12.63
CA GLU A 101 -24.88 10.23 13.94
C GLU A 101 -23.44 9.73 13.81
N LEU A 102 -22.48 10.65 13.92
CA LEU A 102 -21.04 10.35 13.86
C LEU A 102 -20.56 9.77 15.20
N ASP A 103 -19.87 8.63 15.17
CA ASP A 103 -19.13 8.10 16.33
C ASP A 103 -17.84 8.92 16.51
N MET A 104 -17.83 9.79 17.52
CA MET A 104 -16.71 10.70 17.80
C MET A 104 -15.43 9.96 18.18
N ALA A 105 -15.51 8.84 18.90
CA ALA A 105 -14.33 8.08 19.29
C ALA A 105 -13.69 7.42 18.06
N ARG A 106 -14.51 6.88 17.15
CA ARG A 106 -14.04 6.33 15.89
C ARG A 106 -13.52 7.41 14.94
N TYR A 107 -14.17 8.57 14.92
CA TYR A 107 -13.73 9.73 14.14
C TYR A 107 -12.35 10.21 14.58
N GLN A 108 -12.10 10.31 15.88
CA GLN A 108 -10.79 10.71 16.42
C GLN A 108 -9.67 9.76 15.97
N LYS A 109 -9.89 8.44 16.01
CA LYS A 109 -8.94 7.46 15.46
C LYS A 109 -8.71 7.61 13.96
N GLY A 110 -9.72 8.05 13.23
CA GLY A 110 -9.59 8.38 11.82
C GLY A 110 -8.75 9.63 11.58
N LEU A 111 -8.84 10.66 12.43
CA LEU A 111 -7.97 11.83 12.38
C LEU A 111 -6.51 11.48 12.68
N GLU A 112 -6.26 10.60 13.65
CA GLU A 112 -4.92 10.06 13.94
C GLU A 112 -4.37 9.29 12.73
N ALA A 113 -5.19 8.42 12.12
CA ALA A 113 -4.81 7.69 10.92
C ALA A 113 -4.54 8.63 9.73
N LYS A 114 -5.31 9.73 9.59
CA LYS A 114 -5.03 10.78 8.60
C LYS A 114 -3.68 11.44 8.90
N ALA A 115 -3.41 11.81 10.15
CA ALA A 115 -2.14 12.42 10.52
C ALA A 115 -0.95 11.50 10.18
N PHE A 116 -1.07 10.20 10.47
CA PHE A 116 -0.09 9.18 10.11
C PHE A 116 0.09 9.07 8.59
N PHE A 117 -1.00 8.98 7.82
CA PHE A 117 -0.96 9.03 6.35
C PHE A 117 -0.22 10.28 5.83
N MET A 118 -0.48 11.44 6.42
CA MET A 118 0.10 12.71 5.99
C MET A 118 1.62 12.78 6.22
N ARG A 119 2.18 11.99 7.16
CA ARG A 119 3.63 11.88 7.34
C ARG A 119 4.32 11.31 6.10
N PHE A 120 3.76 10.28 5.49
CA PHE A 120 4.27 9.71 4.23
C PHE A 120 3.98 10.63 3.04
N TYR A 121 2.77 11.19 2.97
CA TYR A 121 2.39 12.07 1.89
C TYR A 121 3.29 13.32 1.81
N ASN A 122 3.72 13.87 2.95
CA ASN A 122 4.56 15.07 3.03
C ASN A 122 6.05 14.76 3.25
N ALA A 123 6.48 13.50 3.13
CA ALA A 123 7.89 13.15 3.31
C ALA A 123 8.78 13.91 2.30
N ASP A 124 9.98 14.28 2.72
CA ASP A 124 10.98 14.90 1.86
C ASP A 124 11.75 13.83 1.08
N ILE A 125 11.01 13.14 0.20
CA ILE A 125 11.52 12.05 -0.65
C ILE A 125 11.13 12.37 -2.10
N PRO A 126 12.07 12.29 -3.08
CA PRO A 126 11.80 12.74 -4.44
C PRO A 126 10.65 12.01 -5.14
N ARG A 127 10.44 10.73 -4.81
CA ARG A 127 9.45 9.85 -5.46
C ARG A 127 8.59 9.19 -4.40
N ILE A 128 7.29 9.47 -4.41
CA ILE A 128 6.35 8.98 -3.39
C ILE A 128 5.11 8.39 -4.06
N ALA A 129 4.72 7.20 -3.63
CA ALA A 129 3.39 6.65 -3.83
C ALA A 129 2.80 6.24 -2.48
N VAL A 130 1.75 6.94 -2.02
CA VAL A 130 0.96 6.48 -0.86
C VAL A 130 -0.29 5.79 -1.38
N GLU A 131 -0.54 4.57 -0.92
CA GLU A 131 -1.67 3.74 -1.33
C GLU A 131 -2.71 3.64 -0.21
N ASN A 132 -3.98 3.80 -0.57
CA ASN A 132 -5.08 3.58 0.38
C ASN A 132 -6.38 3.24 -0.36
N PRO A 133 -7.32 2.51 0.26
CA PRO A 133 -8.68 2.44 -0.27
C PRO A 133 -9.36 3.82 -0.27
N VAL A 134 -10.51 3.90 -0.93
CA VAL A 134 -11.38 5.09 -0.85
C VAL A 134 -11.70 5.41 0.61
N SER A 135 -11.28 6.58 1.08
CA SER A 135 -11.53 7.08 2.43
C SER A 135 -12.92 7.72 2.56
N SER A 136 -13.46 7.75 3.78
CA SER A 136 -14.69 8.48 4.10
C SER A 136 -14.48 9.98 3.90
N LYS A 137 -15.45 10.66 3.28
CA LYS A 137 -15.36 12.09 2.93
C LYS A 137 -15.11 13.01 4.13
N VAL A 138 -15.59 12.64 5.31
CA VAL A 138 -15.46 13.41 6.56
C VAL A 138 -14.01 13.66 6.98
N TYR A 139 -13.06 12.87 6.48
CA TYR A 139 -11.64 13.04 6.79
C TYR A 139 -10.96 14.03 5.85
N GLU A 140 -11.59 14.50 4.78
CA GLU A 140 -11.03 15.53 3.88
C GLU A 140 -9.58 15.22 3.47
N MET A 141 -9.38 14.00 2.97
CA MET A 141 -8.08 13.56 2.44
C MET A 141 -7.68 14.45 1.26
N PRO A 142 -6.37 14.66 1.03
CA PRO A 142 -5.92 15.38 -0.15
C PRO A 142 -6.47 14.72 -1.43
N PRO A 143 -6.66 15.48 -2.53
CA PRO A 143 -7.01 14.90 -3.82
C PRO A 143 -6.03 13.77 -4.19
N HIS A 144 -6.57 12.62 -4.58
CA HIS A 144 -5.76 11.51 -5.05
C HIS A 144 -5.33 11.75 -6.50
N THR A 145 -4.18 11.21 -6.88
CA THR A 145 -3.65 11.34 -8.24
C THR A 145 -4.33 10.36 -9.19
N GLN A 146 -4.57 9.13 -8.72
CA GLN A 146 -5.06 8.04 -9.55
C GLN A 146 -5.92 7.05 -8.76
N GLU A 147 -6.87 6.41 -9.44
CA GLU A 147 -7.56 5.19 -8.97
C GLU A 147 -7.13 4.00 -9.82
N ILE A 148 -6.85 2.87 -9.17
CA ILE A 148 -6.49 1.61 -9.81
C ILE A 148 -7.39 0.47 -9.32
N GLN A 149 -7.41 -0.62 -10.07
CA GLN A 149 -8.17 -1.82 -9.77
C GLN A 149 -7.33 -3.06 -10.04
N PRO A 150 -7.48 -4.16 -9.29
CA PRO A 150 -6.72 -5.39 -9.53
C PRO A 150 -6.89 -5.95 -10.95
N TYR A 151 -8.08 -5.83 -11.53
CA TYR A 151 -8.36 -6.32 -12.89
C TYR A 151 -7.57 -5.60 -13.98
N MET A 152 -7.00 -4.43 -13.70
CA MET A 152 -6.11 -3.72 -14.61
C MET A 152 -4.71 -4.35 -14.67
N PHE A 153 -4.42 -5.31 -13.78
CA PHE A 153 -3.11 -5.94 -13.59
C PHE A 153 -3.21 -7.46 -13.46
N GLY A 154 -4.16 -8.11 -14.14
CA GLY A 154 -4.25 -9.57 -14.26
C GLY A 154 -5.01 -10.28 -13.14
N HIS A 155 -5.63 -9.53 -12.21
CA HIS A 155 -6.38 -10.11 -11.09
C HIS A 155 -7.87 -9.84 -11.26
N PRO A 156 -8.76 -10.82 -11.51
CA PRO A 156 -10.14 -10.59 -11.95
C PRO A 156 -11.09 -10.09 -10.85
N TYR A 157 -10.62 -9.20 -9.98
CA TYR A 157 -11.35 -8.66 -8.86
C TYR A 157 -11.48 -7.14 -8.93
N THR A 158 -12.58 -6.62 -8.40
CA THR A 158 -12.71 -5.20 -8.07
C THR A 158 -12.29 -4.95 -6.62
N LYS A 159 -11.35 -4.04 -6.43
CA LYS A 159 -10.91 -3.53 -5.13
C LYS A 159 -10.29 -2.17 -5.38
N LYS A 160 -11.15 -1.16 -5.47
CA LYS A 160 -10.74 0.20 -5.82
C LYS A 160 -9.71 0.71 -4.80
N THR A 161 -8.53 1.01 -5.31
CA THR A 161 -7.40 1.57 -4.56
C THR A 161 -7.06 2.94 -5.13
N ARG A 162 -6.73 3.88 -4.26
CA ARG A 162 -6.26 5.22 -4.62
C ARG A 162 -4.76 5.33 -4.40
N LEU A 163 -4.12 6.05 -5.30
CA LEU A 163 -2.72 6.40 -5.23
C LEU A 163 -2.58 7.92 -5.12
N TRP A 164 -1.73 8.35 -4.19
CA TRP A 164 -1.22 9.71 -4.08
C TRP A 164 0.23 9.70 -4.51
N ILE A 165 0.45 10.13 -5.74
CA ILE A 165 1.72 9.99 -6.45
C ILE A 165 2.40 11.36 -6.54
N LYS A 166 3.68 11.44 -6.17
CA LYS A 166 4.55 12.63 -6.31
C LYS A 166 5.90 12.22 -6.91
N GLY A 167 6.36 12.93 -7.93
CA GLY A 167 7.65 12.65 -8.58
C GLY A 167 7.75 11.31 -9.33
N LEU A 168 6.61 10.64 -9.56
CA LEU A 168 6.50 9.37 -10.28
C LEU A 168 5.46 9.51 -11.41
N PRO A 169 5.62 8.78 -12.53
CA PRO A 169 4.59 8.74 -13.56
C PRO A 169 3.33 8.02 -13.05
N PRO A 170 2.15 8.30 -13.64
CA PRO A 170 0.95 7.48 -13.41
C PRO A 170 1.22 6.00 -13.67
N LEU A 171 0.58 5.13 -12.90
CA LEU A 171 0.72 3.68 -13.07
C LEU A 171 -0.18 3.19 -14.20
N HIS A 172 0.38 2.65 -15.26
CA HIS A 172 -0.38 2.16 -16.40
C HIS A 172 -0.83 0.70 -16.19
N PRO A 173 -2.07 0.31 -16.56
CA PRO A 173 -2.49 -1.08 -16.60
C PRO A 173 -1.51 -1.96 -17.40
N THR A 174 -1.21 -3.16 -16.91
CA THR A 174 -0.26 -4.08 -17.55
C THR A 174 -0.92 -5.33 -18.13
N ASP A 175 -2.08 -5.73 -17.60
CA ASP A 175 -2.82 -6.91 -18.03
C ASP A 175 -4.30 -6.72 -17.65
N VAL A 176 -5.15 -6.34 -18.61
CA VAL A 176 -6.56 -6.03 -18.32
C VAL A 176 -7.40 -7.28 -18.50
N VAL A 177 -8.04 -7.72 -17.41
CA VAL A 177 -8.94 -8.89 -17.38
C VAL A 177 -10.37 -8.48 -16.99
N GLU A 178 -11.35 -9.32 -17.35
CA GLU A 178 -12.75 -9.07 -16.98
C GLU A 178 -12.95 -9.30 -15.46
N PRO A 179 -13.53 -8.35 -14.71
CA PRO A 179 -13.77 -8.52 -13.29
C PRO A 179 -14.93 -9.50 -13.01
N ILE A 180 -14.67 -10.55 -12.24
CA ILE A 180 -15.67 -11.57 -11.88
C ILE A 180 -16.39 -11.28 -10.56
N ALA A 181 -15.75 -10.55 -9.63
CA ALA A 181 -16.30 -10.26 -8.31
C ALA A 181 -15.59 -9.11 -7.58
N PRO A 182 -16.20 -8.51 -6.53
CA PRO A 182 -15.47 -7.72 -5.55
C PRO A 182 -14.51 -8.59 -4.73
N TYR A 183 -13.29 -8.12 -4.50
CA TYR A 183 -12.30 -8.86 -3.70
C TYR A 183 -12.72 -9.02 -2.24
N VAL A 184 -13.28 -7.95 -1.65
CA VAL A 184 -13.79 -7.98 -0.27
C VAL A 184 -15.32 -7.95 -0.29
N PRO A 185 -16.01 -8.98 0.23
CA PRO A 185 -17.47 -9.02 0.23
C PRO A 185 -18.07 -7.87 1.04
N SER A 186 -18.89 -7.05 0.39
CA SER A 186 -19.66 -6.01 1.08
C SER A 186 -20.94 -6.63 1.68
N GLY A 187 -21.09 -6.57 3.01
CA GLY A 187 -22.30 -7.10 3.68
C GLY A 187 -23.59 -6.34 3.36
N THR A 188 -23.51 -5.30 2.54
CA THR A 188 -24.63 -4.55 1.97
C THR A 188 -25.31 -5.33 0.84
N GLY A 189 -24.60 -6.25 0.18
CA GLY A 189 -25.16 -7.15 -0.83
C GLY A 189 -25.76 -8.40 -0.21
N ARG A 190 -26.83 -8.29 0.59
CA ARG A 190 -27.52 -9.43 1.23
C ARG A 190 -28.08 -10.49 0.26
N LYS A 191 -27.98 -10.29 -1.06
CA LYS A 191 -28.68 -11.08 -2.09
C LYS A 191 -27.80 -12.04 -2.90
N ASN A 192 -26.49 -11.84 -3.01
CA ASN A 192 -25.64 -12.75 -3.81
C ASN A 192 -24.43 -13.22 -3.01
N ARG A 193 -24.51 -14.46 -2.50
CA ARG A 193 -23.45 -15.09 -1.71
C ARG A 193 -22.36 -15.76 -2.55
N SER A 194 -22.53 -15.86 -3.87
CA SER A 194 -21.54 -16.48 -4.77
C SER A 194 -20.20 -15.73 -4.85
N THR A 195 -20.15 -14.48 -4.42
CA THR A 195 -18.93 -13.65 -4.44
C THR A 195 -18.17 -13.64 -3.11
N TYR A 196 -18.51 -14.53 -2.16
CA TYR A 196 -17.92 -14.53 -0.81
C TYR A 196 -16.55 -15.24 -0.74
N ASP A 197 -16.13 -15.91 -1.82
CA ASP A 197 -14.93 -16.75 -1.85
C ASP A 197 -13.63 -16.00 -2.21
N ALA A 198 -13.71 -14.77 -2.72
CA ALA A 198 -12.50 -14.02 -3.17
C ALA A 198 -11.57 -13.62 -2.01
N ALA A 199 -12.13 -13.27 -0.85
CA ALA A 199 -11.40 -13.15 0.41
C ALA A 199 -12.40 -13.25 1.58
N LYS A 200 -12.10 -14.08 2.59
CA LYS A 200 -13.00 -14.27 3.73
C LYS A 200 -13.07 -12.99 4.57
N ARG A 201 -14.28 -12.65 5.05
CA ARG A 201 -14.50 -11.52 5.95
C ARG A 201 -14.37 -11.97 7.40
N GLY A 202 -13.45 -11.41 8.15
CA GLY A 202 -13.19 -11.79 9.54
C GLY A 202 -11.71 -11.66 9.87
N GLU A 203 -11.12 -12.75 10.35
CA GLU A 203 -9.72 -12.87 10.77
C GLU A 203 -8.70 -12.62 9.64
N ASP A 204 -9.13 -12.66 8.37
CA ASP A 204 -8.32 -12.37 7.16
C ASP A 204 -8.10 -10.86 6.91
N ALA A 205 -7.95 -10.03 7.94
CA ALA A 205 -7.56 -8.63 7.74
C ALA A 205 -6.17 -8.54 7.06
N LYS A 206 -5.25 -9.42 7.48
CA LYS A 206 -3.88 -9.53 6.96
C LYS A 206 -3.85 -9.95 5.50
N GLU A 207 -4.59 -10.99 5.11
CA GLU A 207 -4.66 -11.41 3.71
C GLU A 207 -5.29 -10.34 2.81
N ARG A 208 -6.32 -9.66 3.31
CA ARG A 208 -6.99 -8.61 2.54
C ARG A 208 -6.19 -7.33 2.39
N SER A 209 -5.14 -7.11 3.18
CA SER A 209 -4.24 -5.97 3.02
C SER A 209 -3.08 -6.24 2.06
N LYS A 210 -2.83 -7.49 1.67
CA LYS A 210 -1.73 -7.80 0.75
C LYS A 210 -1.93 -7.11 -0.60
N THR A 211 -0.84 -6.57 -1.13
CA THR A 211 -0.78 -6.02 -2.48
C THR A 211 -0.90 -7.15 -3.49
N PHE A 212 -1.71 -6.96 -4.53
CA PHE A 212 -1.85 -7.96 -5.58
C PHE A 212 -0.52 -8.11 -6.34
N PRO A 213 -0.07 -9.33 -6.67
CA PRO A 213 1.19 -9.55 -7.37
C PRO A 213 1.34 -8.74 -8.67
N GLY A 214 0.26 -8.56 -9.42
CA GLY A 214 0.28 -7.79 -10.66
C GLY A 214 0.48 -6.29 -10.45
N ILE A 215 -0.07 -5.75 -9.36
CA ILE A 215 0.14 -4.35 -8.95
C ILE A 215 1.58 -4.18 -8.44
N ALA A 216 2.07 -5.11 -7.60
CA ALA A 216 3.44 -5.08 -7.10
C ALA A 216 4.46 -5.14 -8.25
N LYS A 217 4.24 -6.01 -9.23
CA LYS A 217 5.07 -6.11 -10.44
C LYS A 217 5.03 -4.80 -11.24
N ALA A 218 3.85 -4.19 -11.41
CA ALA A 218 3.72 -2.92 -12.11
C ALA A 218 4.43 -1.78 -11.38
N TYR A 219 4.39 -1.71 -10.04
CA TYR A 219 5.17 -0.75 -9.26
C TYR A 219 6.67 -0.91 -9.54
N GLY A 220 7.19 -2.14 -9.48
CA GLY A 220 8.59 -2.42 -9.79
C GLY A 220 8.96 -1.99 -11.21
N GLU A 221 8.27 -2.52 -12.21
CA GLU A 221 8.62 -2.32 -13.62
C GLU A 221 8.49 -0.86 -14.08
N GLN A 222 7.47 -0.13 -13.61
CA GLN A 222 7.17 1.21 -14.10
C GLN A 222 7.78 2.34 -13.28
N TRP A 223 7.98 2.15 -11.97
CA TRP A 223 8.57 3.18 -11.12
C TRP A 223 10.05 2.99 -10.86
N ALA A 224 10.53 1.73 -10.90
CA ALA A 224 11.93 1.43 -10.67
C ALA A 224 12.69 1.02 -11.93
N GLY A 225 12.11 0.12 -12.73
CA GLY A 225 12.80 -0.46 -13.89
C GLY A 225 13.92 -1.41 -13.47
N LYS A 226 14.64 -1.99 -14.43
CA LYS A 226 15.81 -2.83 -14.14
C LYS A 226 17.04 -1.94 -13.97
N ILE A 227 17.93 -2.29 -13.04
CA ILE A 227 19.25 -1.65 -12.95
C ILE A 227 20.08 -1.97 -14.20
N GLU A 228 20.77 -0.96 -14.70
CA GLU A 228 21.80 -1.07 -15.74
C GLU A 228 23.17 -1.48 -15.16
#